data_AF-A0A956LHZ6-F1
#
_entry.id   AF-A0A956LHZ6-F1
#
_cell.length_a   1.000
_cell.length_b   1.000
_cell.length_c   1.000
_cell.angle_alpha   90.00
_cell.angle_beta   90.00
_cell.angle_gamma   90.00
#
_symmetry.space_group_name_H-M   'P 1'
#
loop_
_entity.id
_entity.type
_entity.pdbx_description
1 polymer ?
#
loop_
_entity_poly.entity_id
_entity_poly.type
_entity_poly.pdbx_seq_one_letter_code
_entity_poly.pdbx_strand_id
1 'polypeptide(L)'
;MYRAADQLHLHLEFHNLVVRGGCVARRDVGQPAFVVLHLPPQSVYERALFLAEPALSTVRGFTHDQTEGRREHGVDEAGDTEPLPAHPLPARLSGWSRIAFEAPDDLSGVRYSLASLLEALRGWRLSVSRTSLPAPAALEVDGDVSTPAAPVRRAPPLQYPLPHEQPKPVETAIELPWRLILSPHAFLRWRHRAQPGALDGRVELWTTRLVRGATQHATSVRAVYTPDYGESATHDIAAHLATPFRASMTARDRFLVTQRCLHHFDGPVEVEQLALSPWGASANLRGTWGVGEGAPSGNELEAWRHRATFGRDHYVRLVYAGRL
;
A
#
# COMPACT_ATOMS: atom_id res chain seq x y z
N MET A 1 -14.23 -9.75 -15.23
CA MET A 1 -13.50 -10.62 -16.17
C MET A 1 -12.82 -11.72 -15.37
N TYR A 2 -13.00 -12.98 -15.77
CA TYR A 2 -12.45 -14.15 -15.08
C TYR A 2 -11.73 -15.05 -16.08
N ARG A 3 -10.57 -15.60 -15.70
CA ARG A 3 -9.85 -16.62 -16.46
C ARG A 3 -9.41 -17.73 -15.52
N ALA A 4 -10.07 -18.89 -15.64
CA ALA A 4 -9.87 -20.03 -14.73
C ALA A 4 -8.45 -20.59 -14.76
N ALA A 5 -7.81 -20.62 -15.94
CA ALA A 5 -6.53 -21.26 -16.16
C ALA A 5 -5.42 -20.79 -15.20
N ASP A 6 -5.38 -19.48 -14.90
CA ASP A 6 -4.43 -18.85 -13.99
C ASP A 6 -5.15 -18.11 -12.83
N GLN A 7 -6.40 -18.48 -12.58
CA GLN A 7 -7.27 -17.93 -11.53
C GLN A 7 -7.39 -16.41 -11.50
N LEU A 8 -7.22 -15.74 -12.66
CA LEU A 8 -7.42 -14.30 -12.77
C LEU A 8 -8.88 -13.94 -12.51
N HIS A 9 -9.11 -12.99 -11.60
CA HIS A 9 -10.41 -12.40 -11.34
C HIS A 9 -10.26 -10.89 -11.15
N LEU A 10 -10.74 -10.11 -12.13
CA LEU A 10 -10.60 -8.66 -12.18
C LEU A 10 -11.92 -8.01 -12.55
N HIS A 11 -12.22 -6.84 -11.99
CA HIS A 11 -13.27 -5.96 -12.48
C HIS A 11 -12.62 -4.73 -13.14
N LEU A 12 -12.97 -4.47 -14.41
CA LEU A 12 -12.48 -3.31 -15.15
C LEU A 12 -13.59 -2.27 -15.24
N GLU A 13 -13.30 -1.08 -14.74
CA GLU A 13 -14.16 0.09 -14.83
C GLU A 13 -13.56 1.09 -15.82
N PHE A 14 -14.43 1.68 -16.65
CA PHE A 14 -14.06 2.54 -17.77
C PHE A 14 -14.59 3.96 -17.54
N HIS A 15 -13.71 4.94 -17.42
CA HIS A 15 -14.07 6.37 -17.33
C HIS A 15 -13.71 7.08 -18.63
N ASN A 16 -14.69 7.76 -19.23
CA ASN A 16 -14.56 8.39 -20.55
C ASN A 16 -14.05 7.43 -21.66
N LEU A 17 -14.31 6.14 -21.49
CA LEU A 17 -14.07 5.10 -22.49
C LEU A 17 -15.39 4.40 -22.82
N VAL A 18 -15.48 3.86 -24.03
CA VAL A 18 -16.65 3.13 -24.53
C VAL A 18 -16.20 1.98 -25.42
N VAL A 19 -16.93 0.87 -25.36
CA VAL A 19 -16.74 -0.25 -26.28
C VAL A 19 -17.57 0.01 -27.54
N ARG A 20 -16.91 0.18 -28.70
CA ARG A 20 -17.55 0.35 -30.02
C ARG A 20 -16.86 -0.56 -31.04
N GLY A 21 -17.63 -1.32 -31.81
CA GLY A 21 -17.08 -2.21 -32.84
C GLY A 21 -16.09 -3.26 -32.29
N GLY A 22 -16.25 -3.68 -31.03
CA GLY A 22 -15.32 -4.61 -30.39
C GLY A 22 -13.99 -3.99 -29.91
N CYS A 23 -13.86 -2.65 -29.91
CA CYS A 23 -12.71 -1.93 -29.40
C CYS A 23 -13.11 -0.95 -28.30
N VAL A 24 -12.29 -0.82 -27.26
CA VAL A 24 -12.33 0.24 -26.27
C VAL A 24 -11.69 1.48 -26.88
N ALA A 25 -12.45 2.57 -26.98
CA ALA A 25 -11.99 3.86 -27.48
C ALA A 25 -12.48 5.00 -26.56
N ARG A 26 -11.87 6.18 -26.71
CA ARG A 26 -12.29 7.38 -25.99
C ARG A 26 -13.70 7.79 -26.40
N ARG A 27 -14.52 8.16 -25.41
CA ARG A 27 -15.89 8.65 -25.66
C ARG A 27 -15.85 10.12 -26.08
N ASP A 28 -15.26 10.96 -25.24
CA ASP A 28 -15.12 12.40 -25.45
C ASP A 28 -13.64 12.75 -25.65
N VAL A 29 -13.29 13.14 -26.88
CA VAL A 29 -11.93 13.51 -27.27
C VAL A 29 -11.48 14.76 -26.52
N GLY A 30 -10.24 14.77 -26.04
CA GLY A 30 -9.65 15.90 -25.28
C GLY A 30 -9.98 15.92 -23.78
N GLN A 31 -10.88 15.05 -23.30
CA GLN A 31 -11.08 14.84 -21.86
C GLN A 31 -10.24 13.66 -21.36
N PRO A 32 -9.72 13.69 -20.12
CA PRO A 32 -9.01 12.55 -19.52
C PRO A 32 -9.86 11.28 -19.56
N ALA A 33 -9.21 10.13 -19.68
CA ALA A 33 -9.89 8.83 -19.72
C ALA A 33 -9.08 7.80 -18.97
N PHE A 34 -9.76 6.90 -18.27
CA PHE A 34 -9.11 5.99 -17.32
C PHE A 34 -9.68 4.56 -17.44
N VAL A 35 -8.81 3.59 -17.19
CA VAL A 35 -9.21 2.22 -16.84
C VAL A 35 -8.83 1.98 -15.39
N VAL A 36 -9.81 1.61 -14.57
CA VAL A 36 -9.59 1.22 -13.18
C VAL A 36 -9.72 -0.29 -13.08
N LEU A 37 -8.63 -0.94 -12.71
CA LEU A 37 -8.54 -2.38 -12.48
C LEU A 37 -8.74 -2.64 -11.00
N HIS A 38 -9.88 -3.23 -10.65
CA HIS A 38 -10.25 -3.62 -9.30
C HIS A 38 -9.85 -5.08 -9.04
N LEU A 39 -9.18 -5.31 -7.91
CA LEU A 39 -8.80 -6.61 -7.37
C LEU A 39 -9.57 -6.87 -6.07
N PRO A 40 -9.88 -8.15 -5.77
CA PRO A 40 -10.43 -8.56 -4.47
C PRO A 40 -9.49 -8.18 -3.30
N PRO A 41 -9.91 -8.38 -2.03
CA PRO A 41 -9.11 -8.03 -0.87
C PRO A 41 -7.64 -8.45 -0.97
N GLN A 42 -6.73 -7.52 -0.67
CA GLN A 42 -5.29 -7.72 -0.80
C GLN A 42 -4.60 -8.00 0.54
N SER A 43 -5.29 -7.84 1.66
CA SER A 43 -4.76 -8.10 3.00
C SER A 43 -5.78 -8.81 3.88
N VAL A 44 -5.28 -9.71 4.74
CA VAL A 44 -6.01 -10.39 5.80
C VAL A 44 -5.53 -9.83 7.13
N TYR A 45 -6.46 -9.30 7.90
CA TYR A 45 -6.24 -8.89 9.28
C TYR A 45 -6.62 -10.05 10.18
N GLU A 46 -5.66 -10.64 10.88
CA GLU A 46 -5.90 -11.79 11.75
C GLU A 46 -5.36 -11.56 13.15
N ARG A 47 -6.01 -12.22 14.13
CA ARG A 47 -5.57 -12.14 15.52
C ARG A 47 -4.19 -12.77 15.65
N ALA A 48 -3.25 -11.98 16.17
CA ALA A 48 -1.95 -12.43 16.61
C ALA A 48 -2.03 -12.87 18.07
N LEU A 49 -1.42 -14.01 18.37
CA LEU A 49 -1.25 -14.54 19.72
C LEU A 49 0.17 -14.29 20.19
N PHE A 50 0.37 -14.05 21.48
CA PHE A 50 1.72 -13.92 22.02
C PHE A 50 2.20 -15.24 22.64
N LEU A 51 3.47 -15.55 22.39
CA LEU A 51 4.20 -16.62 23.07
C LEU A 51 5.14 -15.95 24.07
N ALA A 52 4.99 -16.27 25.36
CA ALA A 52 5.97 -15.85 26.35
C ALA A 52 7.23 -16.71 26.20
N GLU A 53 8.37 -16.11 25.87
CA GLU A 53 9.66 -16.81 25.91
C GLU A 53 10.23 -16.73 27.34
N PRO A 54 10.39 -17.86 28.06
CA PRO A 54 10.85 -17.85 29.45
C PRO A 54 12.29 -17.32 29.65
N ALA A 55 13.08 -17.17 28.58
CA ALA A 55 14.47 -16.70 28.66
C ALA A 55 14.62 -15.16 28.61
N LEU A 56 13.60 -14.42 28.14
CA LEU A 56 13.65 -12.96 28.06
C LEU A 56 13.16 -12.26 29.33
N SER A 57 12.37 -12.96 30.17
CA SER A 57 11.95 -12.48 31.49
C SER A 57 13.11 -12.39 32.51
N THR A 58 14.28 -12.95 32.19
CA THR A 58 15.49 -12.90 33.03
C THR A 58 16.45 -11.74 32.72
N VAL A 59 16.17 -10.89 31.72
CA VAL A 59 16.99 -9.69 31.47
C VAL A 59 16.68 -8.64 32.56
N ARG A 60 17.33 -8.78 33.71
CA ARG A 60 17.37 -7.77 34.77
C ARG A 60 18.03 -6.50 34.20
N GLY A 61 17.23 -5.45 34.04
CA GLY A 61 17.71 -4.14 33.58
C GLY A 61 16.61 -3.09 33.44
N PHE A 62 15.36 -3.52 33.22
CA PHE A 62 14.19 -2.66 33.31
C PHE A 62 13.40 -3.02 34.56
N THR A 63 13.87 -2.57 35.73
CA THR A 63 13.01 -2.54 36.92
C THR A 63 11.93 -1.50 36.65
N HIS A 64 10.72 -1.96 36.31
CA HIS A 64 9.52 -1.16 36.52
C HIS A 64 9.47 -0.93 38.02
N ASP A 65 9.76 0.30 38.45
CA ASP A 65 9.60 0.70 39.84
C ASP A 65 8.13 0.49 40.20
N GLN A 66 7.86 -0.57 40.97
CA GLN A 66 6.54 -0.82 41.53
C GLN A 66 6.36 0.08 42.75
N THR A 67 6.25 1.38 42.53
CA THR A 67 5.77 2.30 43.54
C THR A 67 4.25 2.45 43.40
N GLU A 68 3.59 1.66 44.23
CA GLU A 68 2.33 1.91 44.93
C GLU A 68 1.10 2.44 44.15
N GLY A 69 0.05 1.62 44.12
CA GLY A 69 -1.28 2.14 44.42
C GLY A 69 -2.23 2.40 43.25
N ARG A 70 -2.16 1.64 42.15
CA ARG A 70 -3.32 1.52 41.26
C ARG A 70 -3.37 0.12 40.66
N ARG A 71 -4.32 -0.70 41.12
CA ARG A 71 -4.70 -1.94 40.44
C ARG A 71 -5.42 -1.56 39.16
N GLU A 72 -4.65 -1.20 38.13
CA GLU A 72 -5.16 -1.14 36.76
C GLU A 72 -5.26 -2.59 36.27
N HIS A 73 -6.49 -3.08 36.20
CA HIS A 73 -6.81 -4.36 35.58
C HIS A 73 -6.31 -4.38 34.13
N GLY A 74 -5.54 -5.40 33.78
CA GLY A 74 -5.36 -5.84 32.39
C GLY A 74 -3.96 -5.70 31.79
N VAL A 75 -2.89 -5.61 32.58
CA VAL A 75 -1.54 -5.85 32.05
C VAL A 75 -1.23 -7.33 32.26
N ASP A 76 -1.27 -8.10 31.16
CA ASP A 76 -0.96 -9.52 31.12
C ASP A 76 0.32 -9.79 31.93
N GLU A 77 0.23 -10.67 32.94
CA GLU A 77 1.37 -11.01 33.79
C GLU A 77 2.51 -11.55 32.91
N ALA A 78 3.69 -10.91 33.02
CA ALA A 78 4.88 -11.29 32.30
C ALA A 78 5.32 -12.71 32.73
N GLY A 79 4.88 -13.74 32.00
CA GLY A 79 5.27 -15.12 32.28
C GLY A 79 4.51 -16.19 31.50
N ASP A 80 3.23 -15.98 31.22
CA ASP A 80 2.39 -17.06 30.67
C ASP A 80 2.06 -16.85 29.19
N THR A 81 2.26 -17.91 28.41
CA THR A 81 1.87 -17.95 26.99
C THR A 81 0.35 -17.87 26.86
N GLU A 82 -0.15 -17.07 25.92
CA GLU A 82 -1.59 -16.99 25.64
C GLU A 82 -2.11 -18.38 25.23
N PRO A 83 -3.15 -18.92 25.90
CA PRO A 83 -3.71 -20.20 25.53
C PRO A 83 -4.26 -20.15 24.11
N LEU A 84 -3.99 -21.18 23.31
CA LEU A 84 -4.52 -21.28 21.95
C LEU A 84 -6.06 -21.24 22.01
N PRO A 85 -6.70 -20.24 21.37
CA PRO A 85 -8.16 -20.12 21.40
C PRO A 85 -8.81 -21.23 20.57
N ALA A 86 -10.07 -21.52 20.87
CA ALA A 86 -10.88 -22.41 20.05
C ALA A 86 -11.02 -21.85 18.62
N HIS A 87 -10.85 -22.70 17.61
CA HIS A 87 -11.00 -22.31 16.21
C HIS A 87 -12.45 -21.92 15.86
N PRO A 88 -12.66 -20.99 14.92
CA PRO A 88 -11.67 -20.24 14.14
C PRO A 88 -11.16 -18.95 14.85
N LEU A 89 -9.92 -18.56 14.55
CA LEU A 89 -9.38 -17.27 14.99
C LEU A 89 -10.14 -16.10 14.33
N PRO A 90 -10.38 -14.99 15.07
CA PRO A 90 -10.94 -13.78 14.48
C PRO A 90 -10.08 -13.26 13.33
N ALA A 91 -10.72 -12.98 12.20
CA ALA A 91 -10.07 -12.40 11.02
C ALA A 91 -11.02 -11.47 10.25
N ARG A 92 -10.45 -10.53 9.49
CA ARG A 92 -11.15 -9.63 8.57
C ARG A 92 -10.38 -9.54 7.25
N LEU A 93 -11.10 -9.33 6.15
CA LEU A 93 -10.51 -9.08 4.83
C LEU A 93 -10.56 -7.60 4.53
N SER A 94 -9.45 -7.05 4.02
CA SER A 94 -9.36 -5.67 3.52
C SER A 94 -10.49 -5.31 2.55
N GLY A 95 -10.66 -4.03 2.27
CA GLY A 95 -11.42 -3.59 1.12
C GLY A 95 -10.82 -4.08 -0.21
N TRP A 96 -11.56 -3.85 -1.29
CA TRP A 96 -11.06 -4.08 -2.65
C TRP A 96 -9.95 -3.07 -2.96
N SER A 97 -8.88 -3.55 -3.58
CA SER A 97 -7.80 -2.70 -4.07
C SER A 97 -8.02 -2.34 -5.53
N ARG A 98 -7.47 -1.21 -5.97
CA ARG A 98 -7.55 -0.78 -7.37
C ARG A 98 -6.24 -0.20 -7.88
N ILE A 99 -5.95 -0.48 -9.14
CA ILE A 99 -4.90 0.16 -9.93
C ILE A 99 -5.57 0.97 -11.02
N ALA A 100 -5.31 2.27 -11.07
CA ALA A 100 -5.89 3.14 -12.07
C ALA A 100 -4.84 3.54 -13.12
N PHE A 101 -5.23 3.46 -14.39
CA PHE A 101 -4.39 3.76 -15.53
C PHE A 101 -5.02 4.87 -16.36
N GLU A 102 -4.23 5.84 -16.77
CA GLU A 102 -4.63 6.91 -17.69
C GLU A 102 -4.42 6.43 -19.13
N ALA A 103 -5.48 6.54 -19.93
CA ALA A 103 -5.46 6.17 -21.34
C ALA A 103 -4.68 7.22 -22.17
N PRO A 104 -3.79 6.79 -23.09
CA PRO A 104 -3.06 7.70 -23.98
C PRO A 104 -3.98 8.64 -24.75
N ASP A 105 -3.61 9.90 -24.91
CA ASP A 105 -4.43 10.92 -25.58
C ASP A 105 -4.76 10.53 -27.02
N ASP A 106 -3.83 9.84 -27.68
CA ASP A 106 -3.90 9.33 -29.05
C ASP A 106 -4.48 7.91 -29.16
N LEU A 107 -5.16 7.40 -28.13
CA LEU A 107 -5.73 6.05 -28.11
C LEU A 107 -6.63 5.78 -29.34
N SER A 108 -6.08 5.06 -30.32
CA SER A 108 -6.74 4.70 -31.58
C SER A 108 -7.71 3.51 -31.45
N GLY A 109 -7.78 2.90 -30.26
CA GLY A 109 -8.64 1.77 -29.93
C GLY A 109 -7.85 0.55 -29.46
N VAL A 110 -8.33 -0.10 -28.40
CA VAL A 110 -7.79 -1.37 -27.90
C VAL A 110 -8.87 -2.43 -28.04
N ARG A 111 -8.56 -3.58 -28.66
CA ARG A 111 -9.53 -4.68 -28.78
C ARG A 111 -10.11 -5.02 -27.40
N TYR A 112 -11.44 -5.10 -27.30
CA TYR A 112 -12.15 -5.44 -26.07
C TYR A 112 -12.04 -6.94 -25.80
N SER A 113 -10.86 -7.35 -25.34
CA SER A 113 -10.57 -8.69 -24.84
C SER A 113 -9.65 -8.59 -23.63
N LEU A 114 -9.75 -9.54 -22.70
CA LEU A 114 -8.92 -9.56 -21.50
C LEU A 114 -7.43 -9.46 -21.85
N ALA A 115 -6.95 -10.26 -22.80
CA ALA A 115 -5.54 -10.28 -23.19
C ALA A 115 -5.08 -8.95 -23.78
N SER A 116 -5.85 -8.36 -24.69
CA SER A 116 -5.52 -7.05 -25.30
C SER A 116 -5.54 -5.91 -24.28
N LEU A 117 -6.48 -5.92 -23.33
CA LEU A 117 -6.54 -4.92 -22.27
C LEU A 117 -5.34 -5.06 -21.33
N LEU A 118 -5.02 -6.27 -20.87
CA LEU A 118 -3.82 -6.51 -20.05
C LEU A 118 -2.53 -6.14 -20.79
N GLU A 119 -2.44 -6.41 -22.10
CA GLU A 119 -1.29 -5.94 -22.90
C GLU A 119 -1.17 -4.41 -22.89
N ALA A 120 -2.27 -3.71 -23.16
CA ALA A 120 -2.29 -2.25 -23.20
C ALA A 120 -1.92 -1.61 -21.84
N LEU A 121 -2.48 -2.13 -20.73
CA LEU A 121 -2.29 -1.56 -19.39
C LEU A 121 -0.84 -1.59 -18.90
N ARG A 122 0.04 -2.43 -19.46
CA ARG A 122 1.47 -2.43 -19.11
C ARG A 122 2.18 -1.13 -19.52
N GLY A 123 1.74 -0.51 -20.60
CA GLY A 123 2.35 0.70 -21.16
C GLY A 123 1.71 2.00 -20.65
N TRP A 124 0.50 1.93 -20.12
CA TRP A 124 -0.27 3.11 -19.72
C TRP A 124 0.31 3.76 -18.45
N ARG A 125 0.13 5.08 -18.34
CA ARG A 125 0.56 5.85 -17.16
C ARG A 125 -0.32 5.52 -15.97
N LEU A 126 0.26 5.51 -14.77
CA LEU A 126 -0.52 5.33 -13.54
C LEU A 126 -1.22 6.62 -13.17
N SER A 127 -2.50 6.51 -12.82
CA SER A 127 -3.22 7.54 -12.09
C SER A 127 -3.07 7.24 -10.60
N VAL A 128 -2.40 8.13 -9.88
CA VAL A 128 -2.04 7.96 -8.47
C VAL A 128 -2.48 9.17 -7.67
N SER A 129 -2.58 9.03 -6.35
CA SER A 129 -2.90 10.17 -5.49
C SER A 129 -1.86 11.28 -5.61
N ARG A 130 -2.30 12.54 -5.43
CA ARG A 130 -1.43 13.73 -5.51
C ARG A 130 -0.16 13.60 -4.68
N THR A 131 -0.26 12.94 -3.53
CA THR A 131 0.85 12.72 -2.59
C THR A 131 1.93 11.78 -3.12
N SER A 132 1.61 10.96 -4.12
CA SER A 132 2.52 10.01 -4.78
C SER A 132 3.06 10.52 -6.12
N LEU A 133 2.77 11.78 -6.46
CA LEU A 133 3.43 12.48 -7.56
C LEU A 133 4.88 12.84 -7.15
N PRO A 134 5.80 12.92 -8.13
CA PRO A 134 7.15 13.41 -7.87
C PRO A 134 7.11 14.81 -7.25
N ALA A 135 8.11 15.13 -6.44
CA ALA A 135 8.29 16.50 -5.96
C ALA A 135 8.38 17.47 -7.16
N PRO A 136 7.88 18.70 -7.06
CA PRO A 136 7.95 19.67 -8.15
C PRO A 136 9.37 19.87 -8.71
N ALA A 137 10.41 19.76 -7.89
CA ALA A 137 11.82 19.81 -8.32
C ALA A 137 12.27 18.59 -9.14
N ALA A 138 11.62 17.44 -9.00
CA ALA A 138 11.87 16.22 -9.78
C ALA A 138 11.13 16.20 -11.14
N LEU A 139 10.43 17.29 -11.50
CA LEU A 139 9.88 17.51 -12.84
C LEU A 139 10.91 18.15 -13.80
N GLU A 140 12.14 18.39 -13.33
CA GLU A 140 13.22 18.92 -14.16
C GLU A 140 14.07 17.77 -14.75
N VAL A 141 13.91 17.58 -16.06
CA VAL A 141 14.82 16.93 -17.02
C VAL A 141 14.90 15.39 -17.00
N ASP A 142 14.05 14.73 -17.79
CA ASP A 142 14.51 13.63 -18.63
C ASP A 142 14.80 14.24 -20.02
N GLY A 143 16.07 14.39 -20.32
CA GLY A 143 16.54 14.94 -21.59
C GLY A 143 16.42 13.92 -22.72
N ASP A 144 15.48 14.16 -23.62
CA ASP A 144 15.67 13.93 -25.05
C ASP A 144 15.10 15.14 -25.80
N VAL A 145 16.00 16.03 -26.23
CA VAL A 145 15.69 17.24 -27.01
C VAL A 145 15.42 16.81 -28.45
N SER A 146 14.30 16.12 -28.69
CA SER A 146 13.83 15.79 -30.05
C SER A 146 12.34 15.47 -30.15
N THR A 147 11.60 15.37 -29.03
CA THR A 147 10.13 15.27 -29.08
C THR A 147 9.52 16.57 -28.55
N PRO A 148 8.53 17.20 -29.21
CA PRO A 148 7.79 18.29 -28.60
C PRO A 148 6.99 17.71 -27.43
N ALA A 149 7.59 17.77 -26.24
CA ALA A 149 6.96 17.33 -25.01
C ALA A 149 5.65 18.11 -24.85
N ALA A 150 4.54 17.37 -24.73
CA ALA A 150 3.30 17.93 -24.21
C ALA A 150 3.65 18.74 -22.95
N PRO A 151 3.08 19.96 -22.76
CA PRO A 151 3.47 20.80 -21.65
C PRO A 151 3.24 20.03 -20.35
N VAL A 152 4.33 19.63 -19.71
CA VAL A 152 4.29 19.11 -18.34
C VAL A 152 3.74 20.27 -17.53
N ARG A 153 2.43 20.23 -17.24
CA ARG A 153 1.78 21.19 -16.34
C ARG A 153 2.58 21.12 -15.04
N ARG A 154 3.46 22.11 -14.80
CA ARG A 154 4.20 22.24 -13.54
C ARG A 154 3.16 22.21 -12.43
N ALA A 155 3.16 21.14 -11.63
CA ALA A 155 2.27 21.06 -10.49
C ALA A 155 2.64 22.20 -9.53
N PRO A 156 1.67 22.93 -8.96
CA PRO A 156 1.97 23.94 -7.95
C PRO A 156 2.77 23.31 -6.80
N PRO A 157 3.67 24.08 -6.15
CA PRO A 157 4.46 23.58 -5.03
C PRO A 157 3.55 22.95 -3.99
N LEU A 158 3.91 21.75 -3.52
CA LEU A 158 3.16 21.08 -2.48
C LEU A 158 3.36 21.83 -1.17
N GLN A 159 2.27 22.28 -0.56
CA GLN A 159 2.28 22.83 0.79
C GLN A 159 2.21 21.68 1.79
N TYR A 160 3.11 21.70 2.76
CA TYR A 160 3.21 20.67 3.78
C TYR A 160 2.55 21.09 5.10
N PRO A 161 1.93 20.15 5.82
CA PRO A 161 1.69 18.76 5.42
C PRO A 161 0.67 18.63 4.29
N LEU A 162 0.81 17.56 3.50
CA LEU A 162 -0.20 17.24 2.50
C LEU A 162 -1.53 16.90 3.17
N PRO A 163 -2.67 17.29 2.57
CA PRO A 163 -3.96 16.97 3.14
C PRO A 163 -4.16 15.44 3.17
N HIS A 164 -4.70 14.94 4.28
CA HIS A 164 -5.17 13.57 4.40
C HIS A 164 -6.48 13.44 3.63
N GLU A 165 -6.38 13.00 2.38
CA GLU A 165 -7.51 12.83 1.48
C GLU A 165 -7.57 11.39 0.99
N GLN A 166 -8.78 10.84 0.96
CA GLN A 166 -9.00 9.52 0.39
C GLN A 166 -8.72 9.57 -1.13
N PRO A 167 -8.02 8.56 -1.70
CA PRO A 167 -7.79 8.51 -3.14
C PRO A 167 -9.12 8.55 -3.91
N LYS A 168 -9.15 9.33 -4.98
CA LYS A 168 -10.33 9.45 -5.86
C LYS A 168 -10.63 8.11 -6.55
N PRO A 169 -11.85 7.89 -7.07
CA PRO A 169 -12.20 6.63 -7.75
C PRO A 169 -11.24 6.27 -8.91
N VAL A 170 -10.78 7.29 -9.65
CA VAL A 170 -9.83 7.14 -10.77
C VAL A 170 -8.35 7.16 -10.35
N GLU A 171 -8.04 7.08 -9.05
CA GLU A 171 -6.67 7.00 -8.53
C GLU A 171 -6.39 5.60 -7.95
N THR A 172 -5.13 5.17 -8.07
CA THR A 172 -4.63 3.89 -7.53
C THR A 172 -4.69 3.90 -6.00
N ALA A 173 -5.32 2.88 -5.43
CA ALA A 173 -5.49 2.68 -3.99
C ALA A 173 -5.36 1.19 -3.66
N ILE A 174 -4.27 0.81 -3.00
CA ILE A 174 -3.97 -0.57 -2.63
C ILE A 174 -4.07 -0.70 -1.13
N GLU A 175 -5.05 -1.46 -0.62
CA GLU A 175 -5.17 -1.68 0.81
C GLU A 175 -4.26 -2.84 1.24
N LEU A 176 -3.07 -2.48 1.71
CA LEU A 176 -2.04 -3.41 2.17
C LEU A 176 -1.03 -2.68 3.08
N PRO A 177 -0.90 -3.05 4.36
CA PRO A 177 -1.75 -3.98 5.11
C PRO A 177 -3.16 -3.43 5.36
N TRP A 178 -3.98 -4.22 6.05
CA TRP A 178 -5.32 -3.86 6.54
C TRP A 178 -5.45 -2.38 6.92
N ARG A 179 -6.46 -1.71 6.33
CA ARG A 179 -6.77 -0.28 6.53
C ARG A 179 -5.66 0.72 6.17
N LEU A 180 -4.49 0.29 5.69
CA LEU A 180 -3.46 1.19 5.18
C LEU A 180 -3.54 1.25 3.66
N ILE A 181 -3.85 2.42 3.11
CA ILE A 181 -3.96 2.61 1.66
C ILE A 181 -2.64 3.10 1.10
N LEU A 182 -2.02 2.26 0.27
CA LEU A 182 -0.81 2.55 -0.47
C LEU A 182 -1.12 3.05 -1.88
N SER A 183 -0.30 3.98 -2.36
CA SER A 183 -0.26 4.38 -3.77
C SER A 183 1.20 4.39 -4.25
N PRO A 184 1.52 3.80 -5.42
CA PRO A 184 2.88 3.77 -5.94
C PRO A 184 3.31 5.13 -6.47
N HIS A 185 4.62 5.35 -6.57
CA HIS A 185 5.14 6.51 -7.28
C HIS A 185 4.65 6.53 -8.75
N ALA A 186 4.24 7.72 -9.22
CA ALA A 186 3.54 7.89 -10.50
C ALA A 186 4.26 7.34 -11.74
N PHE A 187 5.60 7.29 -11.69
CA PHE A 187 6.43 6.82 -12.82
C PHE A 187 6.76 5.33 -12.78
N LEU A 188 6.28 4.58 -11.80
CA LEU A 188 6.42 3.12 -11.80
C LEU A 188 5.44 2.48 -12.79
N ARG A 189 5.57 1.17 -13.01
CA ARG A 189 4.71 0.40 -13.90
C ARG A 189 4.31 -0.91 -13.26
N TRP A 190 3.30 -1.55 -13.83
CA TRP A 190 2.86 -2.89 -13.46
C TRP A 190 3.19 -3.87 -14.57
N ARG A 191 3.87 -4.96 -14.21
CA ARG A 191 4.23 -6.05 -15.13
C ARG A 191 3.43 -7.30 -14.81
N HIS A 192 2.74 -7.84 -15.82
CA HIS A 192 1.96 -9.07 -15.75
C HIS A 192 1.91 -9.73 -17.13
N ARG A 193 1.46 -10.99 -17.17
CA ARG A 193 1.20 -11.71 -18.43
C ARG A 193 -0.21 -11.42 -18.93
N ALA A 194 -0.35 -11.16 -20.24
CA ALA A 194 -1.67 -11.05 -20.89
C ALA A 194 -2.33 -12.41 -21.14
N GLN A 195 -1.55 -13.50 -21.20
CA GLN A 195 -2.02 -14.87 -21.38
C GLN A 195 -1.52 -15.75 -20.23
N PRO A 196 -2.19 -16.88 -19.90
CA PRO A 196 -1.69 -17.82 -18.91
C PRO A 196 -0.29 -18.30 -19.29
N GLY A 197 0.61 -18.33 -18.31
CA GLY A 197 1.96 -18.87 -18.48
C GLY A 197 2.06 -20.25 -17.85
N ALA A 198 2.45 -21.25 -18.64
CA ALA A 198 2.67 -22.61 -18.17
C ALA A 198 4.18 -22.95 -18.15
N LEU A 199 4.60 -23.70 -17.14
CA LEU A 199 5.92 -24.30 -17.02
C LEU A 199 5.74 -25.72 -16.45
N ASP A 200 6.31 -26.73 -17.11
CA ASP A 200 6.27 -28.13 -16.69
C ASP A 200 4.87 -28.65 -16.31
N GLY A 201 3.87 -28.31 -17.15
CA GLY A 201 2.47 -28.72 -16.94
C GLY A 201 1.74 -27.98 -15.82
N ARG A 202 2.36 -26.98 -15.17
CA ARG A 202 1.74 -26.12 -14.15
C ARG A 202 1.52 -24.73 -14.70
N VAL A 203 0.36 -24.15 -14.40
CA VAL A 203 0.04 -22.76 -14.75
C VAL A 203 0.31 -21.87 -13.53
N GLU A 204 1.07 -20.79 -13.72
CA GLU A 204 1.32 -19.79 -12.67
C GLU A 204 0.02 -19.09 -12.31
N LEU A 205 -0.23 -18.84 -11.01
CA LEU A 205 -1.27 -17.91 -10.58
C LEU A 205 -1.02 -16.54 -11.21
N TRP A 206 -2.07 -15.93 -11.78
CA TRP A 206 -1.93 -14.60 -12.36
C TRP A 206 -1.52 -13.59 -11.29
N THR A 207 -0.44 -12.87 -11.57
CA THR A 207 0.06 -11.80 -10.72
C THR A 207 0.41 -10.58 -11.55
N THR A 208 0.25 -9.41 -10.96
CA THR A 208 0.81 -8.15 -11.46
C THR A 208 1.80 -7.60 -10.46
N ARG A 209 3.02 -7.29 -10.92
CA ARG A 209 4.16 -6.90 -10.08
C ARG A 209 4.53 -5.45 -10.33
N LEU A 210 4.72 -4.67 -9.27
CA LEU A 210 5.22 -3.30 -9.37
C LEU A 210 6.69 -3.37 -9.81
N VAL A 211 7.04 -2.62 -10.84
CA VAL A 211 8.39 -2.58 -11.40
C VAL A 211 8.82 -1.14 -11.68
N ARG A 212 10.13 -0.91 -11.57
CA ARG A 212 10.78 0.28 -12.12
C ARG A 212 10.69 0.17 -13.65
N GLY A 213 10.09 1.15 -14.30
CA GLY A 213 10.11 1.27 -15.76
C GLY A 213 11.50 1.72 -16.24
N ALA A 214 11.57 2.52 -17.30
CA ALA A 214 12.81 3.15 -17.75
C ALA A 214 13.26 4.33 -16.86
N THR A 215 12.88 4.35 -15.57
CA THR A 215 12.91 5.55 -14.74
C THR A 215 14.03 5.51 -13.71
N GLN A 216 14.60 6.66 -13.39
CA GLN A 216 15.61 6.78 -12.33
C GLN A 216 15.00 6.81 -10.92
N HIS A 217 13.67 6.74 -10.76
CA HIS A 217 13.03 6.73 -9.45
C HIS A 217 13.15 5.37 -8.76
N ALA A 218 13.36 5.38 -7.44
CA ALA A 218 13.29 4.16 -6.63
C ALA A 218 11.92 3.49 -6.76
N THR A 219 11.88 2.16 -6.62
CA THR A 219 10.60 1.44 -6.55
C THR A 219 10.02 1.70 -5.17
N SER A 220 9.00 2.54 -5.10
CA SER A 220 8.47 3.04 -3.84
C SER A 220 6.96 3.30 -3.89
N VAL A 221 6.36 3.28 -2.71
CA VAL A 221 4.96 3.60 -2.46
C VAL A 221 4.87 4.64 -1.34
N ARG A 222 3.72 5.28 -1.21
CA ARG A 222 3.37 6.07 -0.02
C ARG A 222 2.11 5.50 0.61
N ALA A 223 2.04 5.54 1.92
CA ALA A 223 0.78 5.40 2.64
C ALA A 223 0.01 6.71 2.52
N VAL A 224 -0.94 6.75 1.58
CA VAL A 224 -1.63 7.99 1.19
C VAL A 224 -2.87 8.26 2.02
N TYR A 225 -3.45 7.21 2.62
CA TYR A 225 -4.65 7.31 3.45
C TYR A 225 -4.74 6.15 4.43
N THR A 226 -5.41 6.41 5.55
CA THR A 226 -5.91 5.42 6.50
C THR A 226 -7.20 5.97 7.12
N PRO A 227 -8.25 5.15 7.31
CA PRO A 227 -9.43 5.57 8.06
C PRO A 227 -9.14 5.74 9.57
N ASP A 228 -7.97 5.31 10.06
CA ASP A 228 -7.54 5.46 11.45
C ASP A 228 -6.84 6.82 11.73
N TYR A 229 -6.92 7.76 10.78
CA TYR A 229 -6.17 9.01 10.88
C TYR A 229 -6.81 9.97 11.87
N GLY A 230 -6.03 10.47 12.83
CA GLY A 230 -6.52 11.41 13.84
C GLY A 230 -7.36 10.79 14.95
N GLU A 231 -7.53 9.45 14.97
CA GLU A 231 -7.98 8.79 16.19
C GLU A 231 -6.97 9.13 17.30
N SER A 232 -7.44 9.64 18.45
CA SER A 232 -6.62 9.95 19.63
C SER A 232 -5.90 8.69 20.08
N ALA A 233 -4.78 8.40 19.44
CA ALA A 233 -3.93 7.28 19.74
C ALA A 233 -3.16 7.64 21.00
N THR A 234 -3.85 7.58 22.14
CA THR A 234 -3.19 7.47 23.43
C THR A 234 -2.15 6.36 23.32
N HIS A 235 -0.98 6.56 23.93
CA HIS A 235 0.09 5.55 24.06
C HIS A 235 -0.34 4.30 24.86
N ASP A 236 -1.64 4.12 25.13
CA ASP A 236 -2.16 2.98 25.85
C ASP A 236 -2.09 1.73 24.97
N ILE A 237 -0.92 1.08 25.03
CA ILE A 237 -0.62 -0.16 24.35
C ILE A 237 -1.67 -1.23 24.70
N ALA A 238 -2.17 -1.28 25.94
CA ALA A 238 -3.14 -2.28 26.36
C ALA A 238 -4.49 -2.09 25.65
N ALA A 239 -4.98 -0.85 25.54
CA ALA A 239 -6.21 -0.54 24.80
C ALA A 239 -6.12 -0.87 23.30
N HIS A 240 -4.96 -0.63 22.66
CA HIS A 240 -4.73 -0.93 21.24
C HIS A 240 -4.63 -2.42 20.93
N LEU A 241 -4.18 -3.23 21.89
CA LEU A 241 -4.10 -4.68 21.75
C LEU A 241 -5.48 -5.35 21.89
N ALA A 242 -6.48 -4.65 22.42
CA ALA A 242 -7.82 -5.19 22.66
C ALA A 242 -8.84 -4.92 21.53
N THR A 243 -8.54 -4.04 20.55
CA THR A 243 -9.59 -3.55 19.62
C THR A 243 -9.28 -3.73 18.13
N PRO A 244 -10.06 -4.55 17.37
CA PRO A 244 -10.98 -5.57 17.86
C PRO A 244 -10.26 -6.78 18.47
N PHE A 245 -8.95 -6.89 18.24
CA PHE A 245 -8.03 -7.88 18.81
C PHE A 245 -6.57 -7.50 18.45
N ARG A 246 -5.60 -8.10 19.14
CA ARG A 246 -4.16 -7.95 18.86
C ARG A 246 -3.84 -8.42 17.44
N ALA A 247 -3.07 -7.64 16.68
CA ALA A 247 -2.68 -7.96 15.31
C ALA A 247 -1.32 -7.32 14.97
N SER A 248 -0.85 -7.49 13.73
CA SER A 248 0.48 -7.05 13.28
C SER A 248 0.72 -5.54 13.36
N MET A 249 -0.34 -4.72 13.25
CA MET A 249 -0.29 -3.26 13.36
C MET A 249 -1.54 -2.74 14.08
N THR A 250 -1.33 -1.77 14.98
CA THR A 250 -2.40 -1.02 15.65
C THR A 250 -2.94 0.10 14.75
N ALA A 251 -4.07 0.71 15.16
CA ALA A 251 -4.59 1.93 14.51
C ALA A 251 -3.56 3.07 14.55
N ARG A 252 -2.87 3.24 15.69
CA ARG A 252 -1.79 4.20 15.88
C ARG A 252 -0.65 3.99 14.88
N ASP A 253 -0.20 2.75 14.70
CA ASP A 253 0.90 2.42 13.78
C ASP A 253 0.56 2.87 12.35
N ARG A 254 -0.66 2.59 11.90
CA ARG A 254 -1.14 2.99 10.56
C ARG A 254 -1.23 4.51 10.43
N PHE A 255 -1.73 5.20 11.45
CA PHE A 255 -1.73 6.66 11.51
C PHE A 255 -0.31 7.23 11.38
N LEU A 256 0.66 6.75 12.17
CA LEU A 256 2.03 7.24 12.16
C LEU A 256 2.72 7.02 10.80
N VAL A 257 2.52 5.85 10.18
CA VAL A 257 3.03 5.56 8.84
C VAL A 257 2.44 6.50 7.79
N THR A 258 1.11 6.72 7.82
CA THR A 258 0.46 7.67 6.91
C THR A 258 0.96 9.09 7.12
N GLN A 259 1.05 9.56 8.36
CA GLN A 259 1.54 10.90 8.67
C GLN A 259 3.00 11.11 8.19
N ARG A 260 3.89 10.10 8.35
CA ARG A 260 5.25 10.14 7.78
C ARG A 260 5.23 10.33 6.26
N CYS A 261 4.33 9.63 5.56
CA CYS A 261 4.21 9.73 4.10
C CYS A 261 3.57 11.05 3.60
N LEU A 262 2.80 11.76 4.44
CA LEU A 262 2.13 13.03 4.09
C LEU A 262 2.96 14.28 4.41
N HIS A 263 3.83 14.22 5.42
CA HIS A 263 4.57 15.39 5.92
C HIS A 263 5.92 15.65 5.26
N HIS A 264 6.56 14.63 4.64
CA HIS A 264 7.86 14.83 3.97
C HIS A 264 7.93 14.09 2.64
N PHE A 265 8.58 14.72 1.66
CA PHE A 265 8.93 14.04 0.42
C PHE A 265 10.02 12.96 0.59
N ASP A 266 10.85 13.02 1.63
CA ASP A 266 12.16 12.31 1.68
C ASP A 266 12.10 10.95 2.38
N GLY A 267 10.93 10.33 2.42
CA GLY A 267 10.84 8.94 2.86
C GLY A 267 9.59 8.27 2.35
N PRO A 268 9.46 8.04 1.02
CA PRO A 268 8.51 7.04 0.58
C PRO A 268 8.89 5.68 1.19
N VAL A 269 7.95 4.75 1.21
CA VAL A 269 8.21 3.38 1.61
C VAL A 269 8.85 2.67 0.42
N GLU A 270 10.10 2.24 0.58
CA GLU A 270 10.81 1.43 -0.40
C GLU A 270 10.09 0.09 -0.60
N VAL A 271 10.07 -0.35 -1.86
CA VAL A 271 9.45 -1.61 -2.26
C VAL A 271 10.53 -2.49 -2.86
N GLU A 272 10.93 -3.52 -2.10
CA GLU A 272 11.78 -4.59 -2.63
C GLU A 272 10.94 -5.51 -3.53
N GLN A 273 9.70 -5.78 -3.12
CA GLN A 273 8.74 -6.57 -3.88
C GLN A 273 7.31 -6.11 -3.57
N LEU A 274 6.49 -5.94 -4.60
CA LEU A 274 5.04 -5.78 -4.47
C LEU A 274 4.36 -6.47 -5.65
N ALA A 275 3.49 -7.42 -5.36
CA ALA A 275 2.70 -8.14 -6.34
C ALA A 275 1.26 -8.25 -5.86
N LEU A 276 0.30 -8.03 -6.76
CA LEU A 276 -1.12 -8.17 -6.50
C LEU A 276 -1.67 -9.37 -7.26
N SER A 277 -2.60 -10.08 -6.63
CA SER A 277 -3.25 -11.25 -7.21
C SER A 277 -4.69 -11.35 -6.71
N PRO A 278 -5.54 -12.17 -7.35
CA PRO A 278 -6.88 -12.45 -6.83
C PRO A 278 -6.90 -13.15 -5.46
N TRP A 279 -5.77 -13.69 -5.00
CA TRP A 279 -5.62 -14.38 -3.71
C TRP A 279 -5.02 -13.51 -2.61
N GLY A 280 -4.75 -12.23 -2.90
CA GLY A 280 -4.11 -11.30 -2.00
C GLY A 280 -2.73 -10.87 -2.49
N ALA A 281 -2.17 -9.87 -1.82
CA ALA A 281 -0.90 -9.27 -2.20
C ALA A 281 0.30 -9.97 -1.55
N SER A 282 1.41 -10.03 -2.25
CA SER A 282 2.72 -10.35 -1.66
C SER A 282 3.59 -9.11 -1.69
N ALA A 283 4.20 -8.76 -0.56
CA ALA A 283 4.99 -7.54 -0.44
C ALA A 283 6.18 -7.68 0.52
N ASN A 284 7.23 -6.90 0.24
CA ASN A 284 8.36 -6.64 1.13
C ASN A 284 8.65 -5.13 1.08
N LEU A 285 8.22 -4.44 2.14
CA LEU A 285 8.19 -2.99 2.25
C LEU A 285 9.14 -2.52 3.36
N ARG A 286 9.81 -1.38 3.12
CA ARG A 286 10.69 -0.74 4.11
C ARG A 286 10.56 0.78 4.08
N GLY A 287 10.11 1.36 5.17
CA GLY A 287 10.19 2.80 5.42
C GLY A 287 11.25 3.10 6.47
N THR A 288 12.08 4.11 6.23
CA THR A 288 13.05 4.63 7.20
C THR A 288 12.99 6.14 7.16
N TRP A 289 12.84 6.77 8.32
CA TRP A 289 12.67 8.20 8.46
C TRP A 289 13.57 8.75 9.55
N GLY A 290 14.17 9.91 9.30
CA GLY A 290 14.95 10.63 10.31
C GLY A 290 14.06 11.21 11.42
N VAL A 291 14.65 11.38 12.60
CA VAL A 291 14.11 12.16 13.70
C VAL A 291 14.91 13.46 13.79
N GLY A 292 14.27 14.62 13.63
CA GLY A 292 14.94 15.92 13.52
C GLY A 292 14.06 17.01 12.89
N GLU A 293 14.66 18.15 12.50
CA GLU A 293 13.97 19.21 11.76
C GLU A 293 13.28 18.65 10.52
N GLY A 294 11.95 18.82 10.43
CA GLY A 294 11.11 18.29 9.34
C GLY A 294 10.29 17.03 9.69
N ALA A 295 10.52 16.37 10.82
CA ALA A 295 9.64 15.29 11.29
C ALA A 295 8.26 15.86 11.73
N PRO A 296 7.15 15.14 11.50
CA PRO A 296 5.85 15.56 12.01
C PRO A 296 5.87 15.64 13.54
N SER A 297 5.41 16.74 14.11
CA SER A 297 5.28 16.90 15.55
C SER A 297 4.50 15.73 16.16
N GLY A 298 5.05 15.09 17.19
CA GLY A 298 4.44 13.95 17.87
C GLY A 298 4.57 12.60 17.15
N ASN A 299 5.26 12.53 16.00
CA ASN A 299 5.50 11.28 15.28
C ASN A 299 6.89 10.70 15.60
N GLU A 300 6.93 9.73 16.49
CA GLU A 300 8.16 9.06 16.92
C GLU A 300 8.55 7.84 16.06
N LEU A 301 7.85 7.55 14.96
CA LEU A 301 8.14 6.39 14.12
C LEU A 301 9.40 6.60 13.26
N GLU A 302 10.45 5.80 13.49
CA GLU A 302 11.73 5.87 12.77
C GLU A 302 11.80 4.87 11.61
N ALA A 303 11.21 3.69 11.79
CA ALA A 303 11.26 2.67 10.76
C ALA A 303 10.03 1.77 10.77
N TRP A 304 9.65 1.31 9.59
CA TRP A 304 8.63 0.30 9.37
C TRP A 304 9.13 -0.74 8.38
N ARG A 305 8.99 -2.02 8.72
CA ARG A 305 9.20 -3.14 7.80
C ARG A 305 7.96 -4.01 7.79
N HIS A 306 7.50 -4.35 6.59
CA HIS A 306 6.31 -5.19 6.40
C HIS A 306 6.56 -6.25 5.35
N ARG A 307 6.31 -7.51 5.70
CA ARG A 307 6.33 -8.63 4.75
C ARG A 307 5.04 -9.41 4.83
N ALA A 308 4.42 -9.59 3.67
CA ALA A 308 3.19 -10.33 3.51
C ALA A 308 3.28 -11.25 2.29
N THR A 309 2.59 -12.38 2.36
CA THR A 309 2.45 -13.33 1.24
C THR A 309 0.98 -13.68 1.09
N PHE A 310 0.41 -13.48 -0.11
CA PHE A 310 -1.01 -13.70 -0.40
C PHE A 310 -1.95 -13.05 0.65
N GLY A 311 -1.66 -11.80 0.98
CA GLY A 311 -2.39 -10.94 1.90
C GLY A 311 -2.16 -11.21 3.38
N ARG A 312 -1.43 -12.26 3.74
CA ARG A 312 -1.16 -12.61 5.14
C ARG A 312 0.18 -12.03 5.57
N ASP A 313 0.17 -11.28 6.66
CA ASP A 313 1.36 -10.73 7.29
C ASP A 313 2.17 -11.85 7.95
N HIS A 314 3.49 -11.87 7.74
CA HIS A 314 4.37 -12.86 8.38
C HIS A 314 5.63 -12.25 8.98
N TYR A 315 5.89 -10.97 8.75
CA TYR A 315 6.91 -10.21 9.48
C TYR A 315 6.55 -8.72 9.47
N VAL A 316 6.35 -8.15 10.66
CA VAL A 316 6.12 -6.72 10.84
C VAL A 316 7.04 -6.20 11.94
N ARG A 317 7.71 -5.09 11.69
CA ARG A 317 8.57 -4.40 12.66
C ARG A 317 8.35 -2.91 12.57
N LEU A 318 8.08 -2.29 13.70
CA LEU A 318 8.06 -0.84 13.86
C LEU A 318 9.17 -0.44 14.85
N VAL A 319 9.83 0.67 14.59
CA VAL A 319 10.86 1.24 15.47
C VAL A 319 10.43 2.65 15.84
N TYR A 320 10.40 2.89 17.15
CA TYR A 320 9.99 4.17 17.73
C TYR A 320 11.19 4.82 18.43
N ALA A 321 11.35 6.12 18.24
CA ALA A 321 12.33 6.91 18.95
C ALA A 321 12.04 6.86 20.46
N GLY A 322 13.07 6.53 21.25
CA GLY A 322 12.98 6.60 22.70
C GLY A 322 12.88 8.06 23.17
N ARG A 323 12.14 8.30 24.25
CA ARG A 323 12.23 9.55 25.02
C ARG A 323 12.97 9.22 26.31
N LEU A 324 14.08 9.92 26.56
CA LEU A 324 14.79 9.89 27.84
C LEU A 324 14.14 10.90 28.80
#